data_AF-B4W348-F1
#
_entry.id   AF-B4W348-F1
#
_cell.length_a   1.000
_cell.length_b   1.000
_cell.length_c   1.000
_cell.angle_alpha   90.00
_cell.angle_beta   90.00
_cell.angle_gamma   90.00
#
_symmetry.space_group_name_H-M   'P 1'
#
loop_
_entity.id
_entity.type
_entity.pdbx_description
1 polymer ?
#
loop_
_entity_poly.entity_id
_entity_poly.type
_entity_poly.pdbx_seq_one_letter_code
_entity_poly.pdbx_strand_id
1 'polypeptide(L)'
;MLERLVDNQLLLLLTGLEPKGRVDFLDRQIRIAMAWVGATADEPLLRSLAASALIDEDYHPLVAQLNQVVCLGGNYGFQVSLPEMKRLITVIRNPQQLSNQPPTLTPKIGRNITTLRYELAEELRTCHLPPTPGILLVVTGIKKPEALQEAGVWRSLSLLVEGESWQEFSPQPRFLPANFQEGIPSKNPLIWLMVLISILSYWLASLVKLLSSQKDA
;
A
#
# COMPACT_ATOMS: atom_id res chain seq x y z
N MET A 1 -11.11 -4.84 -11.97
CA MET A 1 -12.03 -5.55 -11.07
C MET A 1 -11.20 -5.92 -9.84
N LEU A 2 -11.31 -5.16 -8.74
CA LEU A 2 -10.69 -5.55 -7.46
C LEU A 2 -11.75 -6.40 -6.75
N GLU A 3 -11.61 -7.72 -6.85
CA GLU A 3 -12.46 -8.66 -6.12
C GLU A 3 -12.38 -8.36 -4.62
N ARG A 4 -13.52 -8.43 -3.93
CA ARG A 4 -13.56 -8.35 -2.46
C ARG A 4 -12.65 -9.46 -1.92
N LEU A 5 -11.69 -9.10 -1.07
CA LEU A 5 -10.91 -10.07 -0.32
C LEU A 5 -11.88 -10.95 0.49
N VAL A 6 -11.65 -12.25 0.46
CA VAL A 6 -12.42 -13.22 1.24
C VAL A 6 -12.05 -13.07 2.72
N ASP A 7 -12.98 -13.44 3.62
CA ASP A 7 -12.67 -13.53 5.05
C ASP A 7 -11.37 -14.36 5.25
N ASN A 8 -10.48 -13.87 6.14
CA ASN A 8 -9.14 -14.40 6.42
C ASN A 8 -8.03 -14.14 5.37
N GLN A 9 -8.20 -13.15 4.50
CA GLN A 9 -7.11 -12.67 3.64
C GLN A 9 -6.47 -11.38 4.16
N LEU A 10 -5.16 -11.28 3.94
CA LEU A 10 -4.35 -10.08 4.17
C LEU A 10 -3.89 -9.54 2.82
N LEU A 11 -3.93 -8.21 2.69
CA LEU A 11 -3.42 -7.50 1.51
C LEU A 11 -2.34 -6.53 1.96
N LEU A 12 -1.13 -6.70 1.42
CA LEU A 12 -0.07 -5.71 1.48
C LEU A 12 0.02 -5.01 0.12
N LEU A 13 -0.08 -3.68 0.13
CA LEU A 13 0.07 -2.85 -1.05
C LEU A 13 1.27 -1.92 -0.87
N LEU A 14 2.32 -2.15 -1.65
CA LEU A 14 3.49 -1.27 -1.74
C LEU A 14 3.38 -0.47 -3.04
N THR A 15 3.41 0.86 -2.97
CA THR A 15 3.26 1.72 -4.14
C THR A 15 4.32 2.81 -4.17
N GLY A 16 4.56 3.37 -5.36
CA GLY A 16 5.49 4.48 -5.51
C GLY A 16 6.94 4.11 -5.20
N LEU A 17 7.29 2.83 -5.31
CA LEU A 17 8.67 2.39 -5.11
C LEU A 17 9.51 2.89 -6.28
N GLU A 18 10.61 3.57 -6.01
CA GLU A 18 11.46 4.22 -7.02
C GLU A 18 12.85 3.57 -7.03
N PRO A 19 13.04 2.48 -7.80
CA PRO A 19 14.37 1.90 -7.94
C PRO A 19 15.34 2.87 -8.61
N LYS A 20 16.54 2.98 -8.04
CA LYS A 20 17.62 3.82 -8.59
C LYS A 20 17.96 3.41 -10.02
N GLY A 21 18.03 4.38 -10.92
CA GLY A 21 18.39 4.18 -12.33
C GLY A 21 17.32 3.49 -13.18
N ARG A 22 16.13 3.22 -12.64
CA ARG A 22 15.03 2.64 -13.41
C ARG A 22 14.21 3.76 -14.07
N VAL A 23 14.67 4.18 -15.24
CA VAL A 23 14.00 5.20 -16.06
C VAL A 23 13.54 4.62 -17.39
N ASP A 24 12.61 5.29 -18.05
CA ASP A 24 12.25 4.99 -19.43
C ASP A 24 13.16 5.69 -20.45
N PHE A 25 12.85 5.56 -21.74
CA PHE A 25 13.62 6.16 -22.83
C PHE A 25 13.56 7.70 -22.88
N LEU A 26 12.70 8.34 -22.06
CA LEU A 26 12.59 9.78 -21.90
C LEU A 26 13.10 10.23 -20.52
N ASP A 27 13.93 9.41 -19.87
CA ASP A 27 14.47 9.65 -18.53
C ASP A 27 13.41 9.84 -17.43
N ARG A 28 12.18 9.36 -17.63
CA ARG A 28 11.13 9.43 -16.61
C ARG A 28 11.28 8.27 -15.63
N GLN A 29 11.22 8.55 -14.33
CA GLN A 29 11.29 7.53 -13.28
C GLN A 29 10.16 6.50 -13.42
N ILE A 30 10.54 5.23 -13.58
CA ILE A 30 9.61 4.09 -13.55
C ILE A 30 9.43 3.68 -12.09
N ARG A 31 8.16 3.62 -11.66
CA ARG A 31 7.77 3.21 -10.31
C ARG A 31 7.30 1.77 -10.30
N ILE A 32 7.62 1.04 -9.23
CA ILE A 32 7.07 -0.28 -8.97
C ILE A 32 5.91 -0.15 -7.98
N ALA A 33 4.81 -0.83 -8.30
CA ALA A 33 3.72 -1.09 -7.38
C ALA A 33 3.51 -2.60 -7.27
N MET A 34 3.28 -3.09 -6.06
CA MET A 34 3.12 -4.50 -5.75
C MET A 34 1.92 -4.67 -4.82
N ALA A 35 1.06 -5.62 -5.17
CA ALA A 35 0.01 -6.11 -4.30
C ALA A 35 0.32 -7.57 -3.93
N TRP A 36 0.38 -7.86 -2.64
CA TRP A 36 0.53 -9.19 -2.09
C TRP A 36 -0.77 -9.60 -1.39
N VAL A 37 -1.42 -10.65 -1.89
CA VAL A 37 -2.58 -11.25 -1.25
C VAL A 37 -2.14 -12.55 -0.60
N GLY A 38 -2.31 -12.66 0.71
CA GLY A 38 -1.95 -13.85 1.49
C GLY A 38 -3.10 -14.28 2.41
N ALA A 39 -3.04 -15.51 2.90
CA ALA A 39 -3.92 -15.93 3.98
C ALA A 39 -3.43 -15.36 5.32
N THR A 40 -4.21 -15.46 6.39
CA THR A 40 -3.76 -15.11 7.75
C THR A 40 -2.48 -15.85 8.15
N ALA A 41 -2.25 -17.07 7.64
CA ALA A 41 -1.01 -17.83 7.87
C ALA A 41 0.23 -17.18 7.24
N ASP A 42 0.05 -16.31 6.23
CA ASP A 42 1.13 -15.56 5.59
C ASP A 42 1.45 -14.25 6.34
N GLU A 43 0.75 -13.95 7.44
CA GLU A 43 0.96 -12.73 8.24
C GLU A 43 2.44 -12.45 8.54
N PRO A 44 3.27 -13.41 8.98
CA PRO A 44 4.68 -13.12 9.28
C PRO A 44 5.46 -12.66 8.04
N LEU A 45 5.15 -13.20 6.87
CA LEU A 45 5.78 -12.80 5.60
C LEU A 45 5.37 -11.38 5.20
N LEU A 46 4.07 -11.08 5.24
CA LEU A 46 3.56 -9.75 4.89
C LEU A 46 4.05 -8.68 5.87
N ARG A 47 4.14 -9.05 7.15
CA ARG A 47 4.67 -8.19 8.20
C ARG A 47 6.17 -7.92 8.01
N SER A 48 6.98 -8.93 7.71
CA SER A 48 8.40 -8.74 7.36
C SER A 48 8.57 -7.84 6.12
N LEU A 49 7.77 -8.06 5.07
CA LEU A 49 7.79 -7.22 3.87
C LEU A 49 7.48 -5.75 4.20
N ALA A 50 6.45 -5.52 5.02
CA ALA A 50 6.08 -4.17 5.44
C ALA A 50 7.19 -3.51 6.29
N ALA A 51 7.78 -4.23 7.23
CA ALA A 51 8.89 -3.74 8.05
C ALA A 51 10.11 -3.37 7.19
N SER A 52 10.49 -4.22 6.23
CA SER A 52 11.58 -3.94 5.28
C SER A 52 11.29 -2.71 4.43
N ALA A 53 10.06 -2.50 3.98
CA ALA A 53 9.68 -1.34 3.17
C ALA A 53 9.76 0.00 3.94
N LEU A 54 9.69 -0.03 5.28
CA LEU A 54 9.76 1.17 6.11
C LEU A 54 11.18 1.70 6.26
N ILE A 55 12.18 0.82 6.31
CA ILE A 55 13.59 1.16 6.54
C ILE A 55 14.47 0.89 5.32
N ASP A 56 13.92 1.09 4.13
CA ASP A 56 14.52 0.75 2.83
C ASP A 56 15.70 1.67 2.43
N GLU A 57 16.56 2.00 3.38
CA GLU A 57 17.73 2.87 3.22
C GLU A 57 19.04 2.14 3.57
N ASP A 58 18.98 1.09 4.41
CA ASP A 58 20.16 0.42 4.96
C ASP A 58 20.39 -1.00 4.41
N TYR A 59 21.53 -1.18 3.74
CA TYR A 59 22.24 -2.44 3.41
C TYR A 59 21.56 -3.50 2.52
N HIS A 60 20.23 -3.67 2.51
CA HIS A 60 19.53 -4.60 1.61
C HIS A 60 18.15 -4.09 1.18
N PRO A 61 18.09 -3.04 0.33
CA PRO A 61 16.83 -2.41 0.01
C PRO A 61 15.91 -3.39 -0.73
N LEU A 62 14.75 -3.66 -0.13
CA LEU A 62 13.61 -4.35 -0.73
C LEU A 62 13.33 -3.78 -2.12
N VAL A 63 13.41 -2.46 -2.32
CA VAL A 63 13.19 -1.85 -3.64
C VAL A 63 14.21 -2.31 -4.67
N ALA A 64 15.49 -2.43 -4.30
CA ALA A 64 16.51 -2.93 -5.23
C ALA A 64 16.31 -4.42 -5.55
N GLN A 65 15.89 -5.22 -4.57
CA GLN A 65 15.56 -6.63 -4.80
C GLN A 65 14.34 -6.79 -5.69
N LEU A 66 13.28 -6.01 -5.45
CA LEU A 66 12.08 -5.95 -6.29
C LEU A 66 12.40 -5.49 -7.72
N ASN A 67 13.36 -4.58 -7.88
CA ASN A 67 13.84 -4.14 -9.18
C ASN A 67 14.42 -5.28 -10.02
N GLN A 68 15.12 -6.23 -9.39
CA GLN A 68 15.67 -7.42 -10.04
C GLN A 68 14.60 -8.46 -10.37
N VAL A 69 13.54 -8.52 -9.57
CA VAL A 69 12.42 -9.45 -9.76
C VAL A 69 11.51 -8.99 -10.91
N VAL A 70 11.30 -7.68 -11.08
CA VAL A 70 10.46 -7.10 -12.13
C VAL A 70 11.34 -6.64 -13.30
N CYS A 71 11.48 -7.46 -14.32
CA CYS A 71 12.29 -7.17 -15.50
C CYS A 71 11.48 -6.44 -16.58
N LEU A 72 12.16 -5.69 -17.44
CA LEU A 72 11.60 -5.24 -18.72
C LEU A 72 11.42 -6.46 -19.64
N GLY A 73 10.29 -6.52 -20.35
CA GLY A 73 9.97 -7.59 -21.28
C GLY A 73 8.54 -8.12 -21.18
N GLY A 74 8.24 -9.20 -21.89
CA GLY A 74 6.90 -9.77 -21.96
C GLY A 74 5.91 -8.91 -22.76
N ASN A 75 4.68 -9.42 -22.90
CA ASN A 75 3.66 -8.84 -23.78
C ASN A 75 3.15 -7.45 -23.34
N TYR A 76 3.41 -7.06 -22.10
CA TYR A 76 2.93 -5.82 -21.50
C TYR A 76 4.09 -4.90 -21.05
N GLY A 77 5.31 -5.15 -21.53
CA GLY A 77 6.49 -4.34 -21.24
C GLY A 77 7.21 -4.66 -19.93
N PHE A 78 6.55 -5.35 -18.99
CA PHE A 78 7.16 -5.90 -17.79
C PHE A 78 6.84 -7.38 -17.58
N GLN A 79 7.76 -8.11 -16.98
CA GLN A 79 7.59 -9.50 -16.59
C GLN A 79 8.21 -9.76 -15.21
N VAL A 80 7.61 -10.67 -14.45
CA VAL A 80 8.10 -11.08 -13.14
C VAL A 80 8.93 -12.35 -13.28
N SER A 81 10.17 -12.32 -12.80
CA SER A 81 10.99 -13.51 -12.68
C SER A 81 10.53 -14.35 -11.48
N LEU A 82 9.78 -15.43 -11.75
CA LEU A 82 9.29 -16.33 -10.70
C LEU A 82 10.41 -16.96 -9.84
N PRO A 83 11.56 -17.40 -10.40
CA PRO A 83 12.66 -17.91 -9.60
C PRO A 83 13.24 -16.88 -8.64
N GLU A 84 13.40 -15.64 -9.10
CA GLU A 84 13.92 -14.54 -8.26
C GLU A 84 12.92 -14.15 -7.18
N MET A 85 11.62 -14.12 -7.52
CA MET A 85 10.56 -13.89 -6.53
C MET A 85 10.57 -14.95 -5.43
N LYS A 86 10.75 -16.23 -5.78
CA LYS A 86 10.86 -17.31 -4.78
C LYS A 86 12.06 -17.10 -3.86
N ARG A 87 13.22 -16.71 -4.41
CA ARG A 87 14.43 -16.42 -3.62
C ARG A 87 14.19 -15.25 -2.66
N LEU A 88 13.57 -14.17 -3.15
CA LEU A 88 13.21 -13.01 -2.33
C LEU A 88 12.32 -13.41 -1.15
N ILE A 89 11.27 -14.19 -1.40
CA ILE A 89 10.38 -14.72 -0.34
C ILE A 89 11.18 -15.50 0.70
N THR A 90 12.10 -16.37 0.27
CA THR A 90 12.91 -17.18 1.19
C THR A 90 13.80 -16.31 2.07
N VAL A 91 14.44 -15.27 1.51
CA VAL A 91 15.27 -14.33 2.27
C VAL A 91 14.44 -13.57 3.29
N ILE A 92 13.28 -13.05 2.89
CA ILE A 92 12.40 -12.25 3.75
C ILE A 92 11.73 -13.11 4.84
N ARG A 93 11.43 -14.38 4.53
CA ARG A 93 10.78 -15.29 5.46
C ARG A 93 11.66 -15.64 6.66
N ASN A 94 12.95 -15.31 6.69
CA ASN A 94 13.86 -15.73 7.77
C ASN A 94 13.28 -15.43 9.16
N PRO A 95 12.74 -16.45 9.87
CA PRO A 95 11.90 -16.26 11.04
C PRO A 95 12.72 -15.92 12.28
N GLN A 96 14.05 -15.98 12.20
CA GLN A 96 14.96 -15.70 13.32
C GLN A 96 14.91 -14.25 13.82
N GLN A 97 14.26 -13.34 13.09
CA GLN A 97 14.14 -11.93 13.45
C GLN A 97 12.74 -11.52 13.95
N LEU A 98 11.72 -12.38 13.83
CA LEU A 98 10.37 -12.02 14.25
C LEU A 98 10.08 -12.54 15.65
N SER A 99 9.61 -11.64 16.52
CA SER A 99 8.87 -12.03 17.72
C SER A 99 7.37 -12.02 17.42
N ASN A 100 6.61 -12.69 18.28
CA ASN A 100 5.15 -12.83 18.18
C ASN A 100 4.47 -12.28 19.44
N GLN A 101 4.93 -11.12 19.90
CA GLN A 101 4.29 -10.44 21.03
C GLN A 101 2.89 -9.94 20.64
N PRO A 102 1.97 -9.82 21.61
CA PRO A 102 0.65 -9.27 21.34
C PRO A 102 0.74 -7.78 20.97
N PRO A 103 -0.02 -7.31 19.95
CA PRO A 103 -0.04 -5.90 19.57
C PRO A 103 -0.80 -5.05 20.57
N THR A 104 -0.43 -3.78 20.67
CA THR A 104 -1.30 -2.78 21.30
C THR A 104 -2.46 -2.43 20.38
N LEU A 105 -3.69 -2.59 20.87
CA LEU A 105 -4.89 -2.36 20.06
C LEU A 105 -5.23 -0.88 19.86
N THR A 106 -4.67 0.02 20.68
CA THR A 106 -4.85 1.47 20.55
C THR A 106 -4.29 1.94 19.21
N PRO A 107 -5.11 2.58 18.35
CA PRO A 107 -4.63 3.18 17.11
C PRO A 107 -3.63 4.32 17.37
N LYS A 108 -2.63 4.43 16.49
CA LYS A 108 -1.60 5.47 16.55
C LYS A 108 -1.39 6.11 15.19
N ILE A 109 -1.22 7.43 15.21
CA ILE A 109 -0.84 8.22 14.04
C ILE A 109 0.42 9.04 14.35
N GLY A 110 1.33 9.10 13.40
CA GLY A 110 2.58 9.85 13.55
C GLY A 110 2.97 10.53 12.25
N ARG A 111 3.97 11.41 12.33
CA ARG A 111 4.55 12.03 11.14
C ARG A 111 5.40 11.00 10.38
N ASN A 112 5.34 11.00 9.04
CA ASN A 112 6.18 10.10 8.23
C ASN A 112 7.64 10.60 8.19
N ILE A 113 8.35 10.36 9.29
CA ILE A 113 9.77 10.68 9.50
C ILE A 113 10.56 9.42 9.82
N THR A 114 11.88 9.46 9.59
CA THR A 114 12.78 8.32 9.74
C THR A 114 12.64 7.61 11.09
N THR A 115 12.67 8.35 12.21
CA THR A 115 12.55 7.78 13.57
C THR A 115 11.28 6.93 13.75
N LEU A 116 10.10 7.49 13.42
CA LEU A 116 8.84 6.77 13.56
C LEU A 116 8.69 5.61 12.56
N ARG A 117 9.37 5.68 11.39
CA ARG A 117 9.44 4.54 10.47
C ARG A 117 10.25 3.39 11.05
N TYR A 118 11.39 3.66 11.70
CA TYR A 118 12.16 2.65 12.42
C TYR A 118 11.36 2.05 13.58
N GLU A 119 10.75 2.88 14.42
CA GLU A 119 9.91 2.40 15.53
C GLU A 119 8.77 1.49 15.04
N LEU A 120 8.09 1.89 13.96
CA LEU A 120 7.04 1.08 13.35
C LEU A 120 7.59 -0.22 12.74
N ALA A 121 8.75 -0.18 12.10
CA ALA A 121 9.40 -1.38 11.58
C ALA A 121 9.77 -2.36 12.70
N GLU A 122 10.26 -1.85 13.84
CA GLU A 122 10.55 -2.65 15.03
C GLU A 122 9.28 -3.20 15.68
N GLU A 123 8.20 -2.42 15.77
CA GLU A 123 6.89 -2.92 16.22
C GLU A 123 6.40 -4.05 15.30
N LEU A 124 6.53 -3.88 13.98
CA LEU A 124 6.22 -4.93 13.02
C LEU A 124 7.18 -6.12 13.11
N ARG A 125 8.40 -6.00 13.62
CA ARG A 125 9.26 -7.17 13.86
C ARG A 125 8.90 -7.91 15.14
N THR A 126 8.45 -7.18 16.14
CA THR A 126 8.27 -7.71 17.50
C THR A 126 6.85 -8.20 17.79
N CYS A 127 5.83 -7.56 17.21
CA CYS A 127 4.42 -7.85 17.46
C CYS A 127 3.74 -8.46 16.23
N HIS A 128 2.79 -9.36 16.45
CA HIS A 128 1.91 -9.82 15.36
C HIS A 128 0.85 -8.74 15.01
N LEU A 129 0.30 -8.78 13.79
CA LEU A 129 -0.80 -7.88 13.41
C LEU A 129 -2.05 -8.09 14.28
N PRO A 130 -2.84 -7.03 14.59
CA PRO A 130 -4.05 -7.18 15.37
C PRO A 130 -5.10 -8.00 14.59
N PRO A 131 -5.85 -8.88 15.25
CA PRO A 131 -6.85 -9.74 14.62
C PRO A 131 -8.16 -8.96 14.35
N THR A 132 -8.06 -7.76 13.80
CA THR A 132 -9.20 -6.87 13.52
C THR A 132 -9.38 -6.69 12.02
N PRO A 133 -10.62 -6.75 11.50
CA PRO A 133 -10.87 -6.51 10.10
C PRO A 133 -10.71 -5.01 9.79
N GLY A 134 -10.06 -4.70 8.68
CA GLY A 134 -9.94 -3.33 8.19
C GLY A 134 -8.51 -2.98 7.75
N ILE A 135 -8.24 -1.68 7.68
CA ILE A 135 -6.93 -1.16 7.30
C ILE A 135 -6.03 -1.15 8.53
N LEU A 136 -4.96 -1.94 8.50
CA LEU A 136 -4.05 -2.07 9.64
C LEU A 136 -2.93 -1.04 9.60
N LEU A 137 -2.36 -0.81 8.43
CA LEU A 137 -1.16 0.00 8.27
C LEU A 137 -1.30 0.93 7.06
N VAL A 138 -1.00 2.22 7.23
CA VAL A 138 -0.91 3.19 6.13
C VAL A 138 0.30 4.09 6.31
N VAL A 139 1.17 4.16 5.31
CA VAL A 139 2.23 5.16 5.25
C VAL A 139 2.06 5.97 3.97
N THR A 140 1.97 7.29 4.11
CA THR A 140 1.58 8.16 2.99
C THR A 140 2.14 9.58 3.12
N GLY A 141 2.25 10.29 2.00
CA GLY A 141 2.63 11.71 2.00
C GLY A 141 1.45 12.68 1.91
N ILE A 142 0.23 12.19 1.65
CA ILE A 142 -0.86 13.04 1.12
C ILE A 142 -2.18 12.95 1.87
N LYS A 143 -2.32 12.05 2.85
CA LYS A 143 -3.57 11.91 3.63
C LYS A 143 -3.46 12.67 4.95
N LYS A 144 -4.46 13.50 5.24
CA LYS A 144 -4.55 14.23 6.50
C LYS A 144 -4.87 13.30 7.67
N PRO A 145 -4.52 13.69 8.91
CA PRO A 145 -4.76 12.89 10.10
C PRO A 145 -6.22 12.47 10.27
N GLU A 146 -7.17 13.38 10.02
CA GLU A 146 -8.60 13.15 10.25
C GLU A 146 -9.14 12.01 9.38
N ALA A 147 -8.69 11.96 8.12
CA ALA A 147 -9.09 10.91 7.18
C ALA A 147 -8.54 9.53 7.58
N LEU A 148 -7.35 9.48 8.20
CA LEU A 148 -6.74 8.24 8.69
C LEU A 148 -7.44 7.76 9.96
N GLN A 149 -7.84 8.69 10.82
CA GLN A 149 -8.63 8.40 12.03
C GLN A 149 -10.04 7.92 11.70
N GLU A 150 -10.74 8.58 10.76
CA GLU A 150 -12.07 8.19 10.28
C GLU A 150 -12.04 6.79 9.64
N ALA A 151 -10.98 6.48 8.89
CA ALA A 151 -10.76 5.15 8.32
C ALA A 151 -10.44 4.06 9.36
N GLY A 152 -10.20 4.43 10.62
CA GLY A 152 -9.89 3.50 11.71
C GLY A 152 -8.57 2.75 11.52
N VAL A 153 -7.56 3.41 10.93
CA VAL A 153 -6.26 2.79 10.67
C VAL A 153 -5.53 2.51 11.98
N TRP A 154 -5.04 1.28 12.18
CA TRP A 154 -4.34 0.90 13.42
C TRP A 154 -2.99 1.60 13.58
N ARG A 155 -2.15 1.60 12.54
CA ARG A 155 -0.89 2.35 12.49
C ARG A 155 -0.83 3.21 11.25
N SER A 156 -0.65 4.52 11.43
CA SER A 156 -0.54 5.41 10.29
C SER A 156 0.61 6.41 10.41
N LEU A 157 1.32 6.61 9.31
CA LEU A 157 2.34 7.65 9.17
C LEU A 157 1.97 8.57 8.01
N SER A 158 1.91 9.88 8.27
CA SER A 158 1.64 10.88 7.24
C SER A 158 2.59 12.07 7.31
N LEU A 159 3.00 12.62 6.16
CA LEU A 159 3.74 13.89 6.12
C LEU A 159 2.90 15.09 6.60
N LEU A 160 1.57 14.94 6.64
CA LEU A 160 0.62 16.00 7.03
C LEU A 160 0.24 15.96 8.52
N VAL A 161 0.88 15.09 9.31
CA VAL A 161 0.73 15.07 10.78
C VAL A 161 1.74 16.03 11.39
N GLU A 162 1.26 16.86 12.32
CA GLU A 162 2.12 17.77 13.08
C GLU A 162 2.77 17.06 14.28
N GLY A 163 3.96 17.52 14.67
CA GLY A 163 4.77 16.90 15.73
C GLY A 163 5.69 15.78 15.24
N GLU A 164 6.47 15.24 16.16
CA GLU A 164 7.50 14.22 15.90
C GLU A 164 7.29 12.93 16.70
N SER A 165 6.22 12.87 17.50
CA SER A 165 5.85 11.74 18.33
C SER A 165 4.54 11.08 17.87
N TRP A 166 4.31 9.85 18.32
CA TRP A 166 3.03 9.17 18.14
C TRP A 166 1.91 9.89 18.87
N GLN A 167 0.77 10.03 18.20
CA GLN A 167 -0.49 10.48 18.74
C GLN A 167 -1.44 9.28 18.80
N GLU A 168 -1.87 8.93 20.00
CA GLU A 168 -2.91 7.92 20.19
C GLU A 168 -4.29 8.55 19.99
N PHE A 169 -5.22 7.78 19.45
CA PHE A 169 -6.60 8.24 19.31
C PHE A 169 -7.57 7.12 19.62
N SER A 170 -8.72 7.48 20.18
CA SER A 170 -9.81 6.53 20.34
C SER A 170 -10.38 6.18 18.96
N PRO A 171 -10.58 4.89 18.65
CA PRO A 171 -11.28 4.52 17.43
C PRO A 171 -12.65 5.21 17.45
N GLN A 172 -12.93 6.06 16.46
CA GLN A 172 -14.28 6.56 16.29
C GLN A 172 -15.17 5.34 16.03
N PRO A 173 -16.36 5.24 16.66
CA PRO A 173 -17.32 4.21 16.30
C PRO A 173 -17.52 4.32 14.79
N ARG A 174 -17.23 3.24 14.06
CA ARG A 174 -17.36 3.25 12.60
C ARG A 174 -18.82 3.61 12.32
N PHE A 175 -19.08 4.83 11.86
CA PHE A 175 -20.17 5.02 10.93
C PHE A 175 -19.70 4.37 9.64
N LEU A 176 -19.75 3.04 9.60
CA LEU A 176 -19.93 2.38 8.33
C LEU A 176 -21.18 3.05 7.76
N PRO A 177 -21.15 3.75 6.62
CA PRO A 177 -22.40 3.99 5.92
C PRO A 177 -23.06 2.62 5.82
N ALA A 178 -24.34 2.52 6.20
CA ALA A 178 -25.12 1.29 6.32
C ALA A 178 -25.12 0.39 5.06
N ASN A 179 -24.38 0.77 4.02
CA ASN A 179 -24.21 0.09 2.75
C ASN A 179 -23.05 -0.92 2.73
N PHE A 180 -22.29 -1.11 3.82
CA PHE A 180 -21.19 -2.09 3.86
C PHE A 180 -21.49 -3.37 4.66
N GLN A 181 -22.57 -3.38 5.43
CA GLN A 181 -23.11 -4.59 6.05
C GLN A 181 -24.53 -4.78 5.54
N GLU A 182 -24.81 -6.03 5.16
CA GLU A 182 -26.02 -6.52 4.49
C GLU A 182 -26.06 -6.36 2.96
N GLY A 183 -26.19 -7.51 2.31
CA GLY A 183 -26.39 -7.62 0.88
C GLY A 183 -27.67 -6.91 0.46
N ILE A 184 -27.53 -5.77 -0.20
CA ILE A 184 -28.58 -5.23 -1.07
C ILE A 184 -27.98 -5.16 -2.47
N PRO A 185 -28.55 -5.86 -3.46
CA PRO A 185 -28.10 -5.77 -4.84
C PRO A 185 -28.39 -4.34 -5.34
N SER A 186 -27.37 -3.49 -5.40
CA SER A 186 -27.55 -2.10 -5.78
C SER A 186 -27.78 -1.98 -7.29
N LYS A 187 -29.04 -2.20 -7.70
CA LYS A 187 -29.61 -1.81 -8.98
C LYS A 187 -29.76 -0.29 -9.10
N ASN A 188 -28.76 0.50 -8.67
CA ASN A 188 -28.82 1.96 -8.77
C ASN A 188 -27.99 2.44 -9.97
N PRO A 189 -28.62 2.63 -11.15
CA PRO A 189 -27.93 2.99 -12.39
C PRO A 189 -27.22 4.35 -12.31
N LEU A 190 -27.62 5.21 -11.36
CA LEU A 190 -26.99 6.51 -11.11
C LEU A 190 -25.53 6.41 -10.65
N ILE A 191 -25.17 5.42 -9.83
CA ILE A 191 -23.78 5.25 -9.37
C ILE A 191 -22.89 4.82 -10.53
N TRP A 192 -23.39 3.90 -11.37
CA TRP A 192 -22.70 3.50 -12.60
C TRP A 192 -22.58 4.65 -13.60
N LEU A 193 -23.62 5.48 -13.74
CA LEU A 193 -23.60 6.66 -14.59
C LEU A 193 -22.51 7.65 -14.13
N MET A 194 -22.34 7.88 -12.83
CA MET A 194 -21.30 8.79 -12.32
C MET A 194 -19.88 8.25 -12.57
N VAL A 195 -19.66 6.94 -12.42
CA VAL A 195 -18.38 6.31 -12.74
C VAL A 195 -18.08 6.42 -14.25
N LEU A 196 -19.09 6.19 -15.09
CA LEU A 196 -18.94 6.22 -16.55
C LEU A 196 -18.68 7.65 -17.06
N ILE A 197 -19.35 8.66 -16.50
CA ILE A 197 -19.10 10.08 -16.77
C ILE A 197 -17.67 10.46 -16.36
N SER A 198 -17.18 9.96 -15.22
CA SER A 198 -15.83 10.25 -14.74
C SER A 198 -14.74 9.64 -15.63
N ILE A 199 -14.99 8.45 -16.18
CA ILE A 199 -14.09 7.82 -17.14
C ILE A 199 -14.13 8.57 -18.48
N LEU A 200 -15.33 8.90 -18.97
CA LEU A 200 -15.49 9.62 -20.24
C LEU A 200 -14.86 11.01 -20.21
N SER A 201 -14.98 11.75 -19.10
CA SER A 201 -14.35 13.07 -18.95
C SER A 201 -12.82 12.99 -18.93
N TYR A 202 -12.26 11.93 -18.34
CA TYR A 202 -10.82 11.67 -18.38
C TYR A 202 -10.33 11.37 -19.80
N TRP A 203 -11.06 10.55 -20.56
CA TRP A 203 -10.75 10.26 -21.97
C TRP A 203 -10.88 11.49 -22.87
N LEU A 204 -11.92 12.32 -22.69
CA LEU A 204 -12.06 13.57 -23.44
C LEU A 204 -10.92 14.54 -23.15
N ALA A 205 -10.55 14.72 -21.88
CA ALA A 205 -9.43 15.59 -21.50
C ALA A 205 -8.08 15.09 -22.07
N SER A 206 -7.91 13.78 -22.17
CA SER A 206 -6.74 13.16 -22.82
C SER A 206 -6.74 13.38 -24.34
N LEU A 207 -7.91 13.22 -24.99
CA LEU A 207 -8.07 13.44 -26.44
C LEU A 207 -7.84 14.90 -26.83
N VAL A 208 -8.36 15.85 -26.04
CA VAL A 208 -8.15 17.29 -26.26
C VAL A 208 -6.66 17.64 -26.16
N LYS A 209 -5.95 17.08 -25.18
CA LYS A 209 -4.48 17.25 -25.06
C LYS A 209 -3.71 16.68 -26.25
N LEU A 210 -4.16 15.55 -26.79
CA LEU A 210 -3.54 14.92 -27.95
C LEU A 210 -3.74 15.77 -29.21
N LEU A 211 -4.95 16.29 -29.41
CA LEU A 211 -5.30 17.13 -30.56
C LEU A 211 -4.64 18.53 -30.49
N SER A 212 -4.48 19.11 -29.30
CA SER A 212 -3.73 20.35 -29.14
C SER A 212 -2.24 20.16 -29.42
N SER A 213 -1.66 19.02 -29.04
CA SER A 213 -0.24 18.72 -29.29
C SER A 213 0.10 18.50 -30.77
N GLN A 214 -0.88 18.21 -31.62
CA GLN A 214 -0.67 18.02 -33.07
C GLN A 214 -0.82 19.33 -33.86
N LYS A 215 -1.34 20.39 -33.24
CA LYS A 215 -1.53 21.70 -33.89
C LYS A 215 -0.30 22.61 -33.78
N ASP A 216 0.63 22.27 -32.89
CA ASP A 216 1.87 22.99 -32.61
C ASP A 216 3.11 22.33 -33.25
N ALA A 217 2.89 21.40 -34.20
CA ALA A 217 3.92 20.74 -35.03
C ALA A 217 3.68 21.06 -36.52
#